data_AF-A0A0M4T3F3-F1
#
_entry.id   AF-A0A0M4T3F3-F1
#
_cell.length_a   1.000
_cell.length_b   1.000
_cell.length_c   1.000
_cell.angle_alpha   90.00
_cell.angle_beta   90.00
_cell.angle_gamma   90.00
#
_symmetry.space_group_name_H-M   'P 1'
#
loop_
_entity.id
_entity.type
_entity.pdbx_description
1 polymer ?
#
loop_
_entity_poly.entity_id
_entity_poly.type
_entity_poly.pdbx_seq_one_letter_code
_entity_poly.pdbx_strand_id
1 'polypeptide(L)'
;MAQAAQRVNELDSQLMAVQQQINRFEGNADRAAAFDVDLKNDAQRKARRFEVLLLNHEYQKAVDTQIQLTVEKANAMAHLEYLRNQFSVAKLEARLAIAQQLTDYESRELVGL
;
A
#
# COMPACT_ATOMS: atom_id res chain seq x y z
N MET A 1 4.85 -13.26 -9.17
CA MET A 1 5.12 -11.80 -9.19
C MET A 1 3.94 -10.97 -9.70
N ALA A 2 3.36 -11.27 -10.87
CA ALA A 2 2.21 -10.50 -11.40
C ALA A 2 1.01 -10.44 -10.43
N GLN A 3 0.63 -11.58 -9.84
CA GLN A 3 -0.44 -11.63 -8.83
C GLN A 3 -0.13 -10.80 -7.57
N ALA A 4 1.11 -10.81 -7.10
CA ALA A 4 1.53 -10.00 -5.94
C ALA A 4 1.48 -8.50 -6.25
N ALA A 5 1.89 -8.09 -7.46
CA ALA A 5 1.76 -6.71 -7.91
C ALA A 5 0.29 -6.29 -8.06
N GLN A 6 -0.56 -7.17 -8.59
CA GLN A 6 -2.00 -6.93 -8.68
C GLN A 6 -2.62 -6.72 -7.28
N ARG A 7 -2.24 -7.54 -6.29
CA ARG A 7 -2.75 -7.38 -4.92
C ARG A 7 -2.40 -6.02 -4.30
N VAL A 8 -1.18 -5.50 -4.55
CA VAL A 8 -0.80 -4.14 -4.11
C VAL A 8 -1.72 -3.09 -4.76
N ASN A 9 -1.97 -3.21 -6.07
CA ASN A 9 -2.84 -2.27 -6.79
C ASN A 9 -4.30 -2.32 -6.29
N GLU A 10 -4.81 -3.51 -5.97
CA GLU A 10 -6.15 -3.67 -5.39
C GLU A 10 -6.26 -2.97 -4.04
N LEU A 11 -5.25 -3.14 -3.18
CA LEU A 11 -5.18 -2.47 -1.88
C LEU A 11 -5.08 -0.94 -2.03
N ASP A 12 -4.34 -0.46 -3.03
CA ASP A 12 -4.28 0.98 -3.35
C ASP A 12 -5.64 1.54 -3.77
N SER A 13 -6.37 0.82 -4.64
CA SER A 13 -7.72 1.21 -5.05
C SER A 13 -8.68 1.25 -3.86
N GLN A 14 -8.60 0.25 -2.96
CA GLN A 14 -9.41 0.21 -1.74
C GLN A 14 -9.07 1.37 -0.79
N LEU A 15 -7.79 1.68 -0.60
CA LEU A 15 -7.36 2.82 0.21
C LEU A 15 -7.88 4.15 -0.35
N MET A 16 -7.83 4.34 -1.67
CA MET A 16 -8.37 5.53 -2.32
C MET A 16 -9.89 5.65 -2.10
N ALA A 17 -10.63 4.54 -2.22
CA ALA A 17 -12.07 4.52 -1.98
C ALA A 17 -12.41 4.90 -0.52
N VAL A 18 -11.70 4.33 0.46
CA VAL A 18 -11.91 4.64 1.88
C VAL A 18 -11.52 6.08 2.20
N GLN A 19 -10.42 6.61 1.63
CA GLN A 19 -10.05 8.01 1.80
C GLN A 19 -11.14 8.97 1.27
N GLN A 20 -11.77 8.63 0.15
CA GLN A 20 -12.89 9.43 -0.36
C GLN A 20 -14.09 9.40 0.59
N GLN A 21 -14.38 8.26 1.24
CA GLN A 21 -15.42 8.15 2.24
C GLN A 21 -15.11 9.01 3.47
N ILE A 22 -13.88 8.92 3.99
CA ILE A 22 -13.37 9.75 5.10
C ILE A 22 -13.55 11.24 4.76
N ASN A 23 -13.09 11.68 3.59
CA ASN A 23 -13.21 13.08 3.18
C ASN A 23 -14.67 13.57 3.12
N ARG A 24 -15.61 12.70 2.75
CA ARG A 24 -17.04 13.04 2.75
C ARG A 24 -17.57 13.24 4.16
N PHE A 25 -17.19 12.38 5.12
CA PHE A 25 -17.59 12.54 6.51
C PHE A 25 -16.99 13.82 7.11
N GLU A 26 -15.72 14.08 6.85
CA GLU A 26 -15.05 15.30 7.31
C GLU A 26 -15.67 16.56 6.73
N GLY A 27 -15.94 16.59 5.42
CA GLY A 27 -16.60 17.72 4.78
C GLY A 27 -18.03 17.95 5.29
N ASN A 28 -18.75 16.89 5.67
CA ASN A 28 -20.06 17.01 6.32
C ASN A 28 -19.95 17.55 7.75
N ALA A 29 -18.93 17.15 8.51
CA ALA A 29 -18.67 17.69 9.85
C ALA A 29 -18.25 19.17 9.79
N ASP A 30 -17.42 19.53 8.81
CA ASP A 30 -17.03 20.92 8.55
C ASP A 30 -18.25 21.78 8.20
N ARG A 31 -19.14 21.26 7.35
CA ARG A 31 -20.40 21.93 7.02
C ARG A 31 -21.25 22.14 8.28
N ALA A 32 -21.41 21.11 9.11
CA ALA A 32 -22.20 21.20 10.34
C ALA A 32 -21.63 22.26 11.29
N ALA A 33 -20.31 22.31 11.49
CA ALA A 33 -19.67 23.31 12.32
C ALA A 33 -19.71 24.73 11.72
N ALA A 34 -19.69 24.86 10.39
CA ALA A 34 -19.71 26.17 9.72
C ALA A 34 -21.07 26.87 9.80
N PHE A 35 -22.17 26.11 9.79
CA PHE A 35 -23.54 26.65 9.85
C PHE A 35 -24.13 26.70 11.25
N ASP A 36 -23.37 26.31 12.27
CA ASP A 36 -23.76 26.41 13.67
C ASP A 36 -23.56 27.85 14.18
N VAL A 37 -24.67 28.57 14.31
CA VAL A 37 -24.70 30.00 14.67
C VAL A 37 -24.23 30.27 16.10
N ASP A 38 -24.20 29.25 16.95
CA ASP A 38 -23.78 29.37 18.35
C ASP A 38 -22.24 29.33 18.51
N LEU A 39 -21.52 28.93 17.46
CA LEU A 39 -20.05 28.84 17.47
C LEU A 39 -19.42 30.17 17.07
N LYS A 40 -18.88 30.87 18.08
CA LYS A 40 -18.35 32.24 17.99
C LYS A 40 -16.87 32.30 17.59
N ASN A 41 -16.14 31.18 17.68
CA ASN A 41 -14.71 31.14 17.37
C ASN A 41 -14.27 29.82 16.74
N ASP A 42 -13.04 29.80 16.22
CA ASP A 42 -12.45 28.64 15.53
C ASP A 42 -12.26 27.43 16.46
N ALA A 43 -11.93 27.66 17.74
CA ALA A 43 -11.78 26.58 18.71
C ALA A 43 -13.12 25.84 18.94
N GLN A 44 -14.22 26.57 19.02
CA GLN A 44 -15.57 26.01 19.12
C GLN A 44 -15.97 25.23 17.86
N ARG A 45 -15.61 25.74 16.67
CA ARG A 45 -15.84 25.02 15.40
C ARG A 45 -15.06 23.71 15.32
N LYS A 46 -13.79 23.72 15.73
CA LYS A 46 -12.95 22.51 15.80
C LYS A 46 -13.48 21.51 16.81
N ALA A 47 -13.91 21.95 18.00
CA ALA A 47 -14.53 21.10 19.00
C ALA A 47 -15.82 20.48 18.46
N ARG A 48 -16.68 21.27 17.81
CA ARG A 48 -17.92 20.76 17.20
C ARG A 48 -17.66 19.74 16.10
N ARG A 49 -16.72 20.03 15.20
CA ARG A 49 -16.29 19.08 14.16
C ARG A 49 -15.81 17.77 14.78
N PHE A 50 -15.00 17.85 15.83
CA PHE A 50 -14.50 16.68 16.55
C PHE A 50 -15.64 15.85 17.16
N GLU A 51 -16.59 16.49 17.85
CA GLU A 51 -17.77 15.81 18.41
C GLU A 51 -18.58 15.07 17.34
N VAL A 52 -18.85 15.74 16.21
CA VAL A 52 -19.62 15.15 15.09
C VAL A 52 -18.91 13.92 14.54
N LEU A 53 -17.59 13.97 14.37
CA LEU A 53 -16.81 12.83 13.88
C LEU A 53 -16.66 11.72 14.92
N LEU A 54 -16.53 12.07 16.19
CA LEU A 54 -16.40 11.11 17.30
C LEU A 54 -17.65 10.24 17.42
N LEU A 55 -18.83 10.83 17.24
CA LEU A 55 -20.12 10.12 17.32
C LEU A 55 -20.51 9.40 16.02
N ASN A 56 -19.78 9.63 14.93
CA ASN A 56 -20.07 8.99 13.65
C ASN A 56 -19.39 7.62 13.55
N HIS A 57 -20.13 6.55 13.85
CA HIS A 57 -19.63 5.18 13.79
C HIS A 57 -19.11 4.76 12.41
N GLU A 58 -19.70 5.25 11.32
CA GLU A 58 -19.24 4.93 9.97
C GLU A 58 -17.91 5.61 9.64
N TYR A 59 -17.67 6.82 10.17
CA TYR A 59 -16.38 7.48 10.09
C TYR A 59 -15.31 6.70 10.87
N GLN A 60 -15.60 6.31 12.12
CA GLN A 60 -14.66 5.53 12.93
C GLN A 60 -14.29 4.21 12.22
N LYS A 61 -15.30 3.50 11.70
CA LYS A 61 -15.10 2.27 10.92
C LYS A 61 -14.27 2.52 9.66
N ALA A 62 -14.49 3.63 8.95
CA ALA A 62 -13.70 3.98 7.76
C ALA A 62 -12.23 4.25 8.12
N VAL A 63 -11.96 4.95 9.23
CA VAL A 63 -10.60 5.16 9.75
C VAL A 63 -9.94 3.84 10.14
N ASP A 64 -10.63 2.97 10.86
CA ASP A 64 -10.11 1.64 11.23
C ASP A 64 -9.79 0.80 9.99
N THR A 65 -10.69 0.82 9.00
CA THR A 65 -10.50 0.13 7.71
C THR A 65 -9.29 0.69 6.97
N GLN A 66 -9.08 2.01 6.98
CA GLN A 66 -7.92 2.64 6.37
C GLN A 66 -6.61 2.18 7.03
N ILE A 67 -6.59 2.10 8.36
CA ILE A 67 -5.42 1.61 9.12
C ILE A 67 -5.12 0.16 8.72
N GLN A 68 -6.13 -0.70 8.72
CA GLN A 68 -5.98 -2.11 8.34
C GLN A 68 -5.45 -2.27 6.91
N LEU A 69 -6.05 -1.58 5.94
CA LEU A 69 -5.63 -1.62 4.54
C LEU A 69 -4.21 -1.09 4.34
N THR A 70 -3.79 -0.09 5.13
CA THR A 70 -2.42 0.45 5.09
C THR A 70 -1.40 -0.59 5.52
N VAL A 71 -1.70 -1.34 6.60
CA VAL A 71 -0.86 -2.45 7.07
C VAL A 71 -0.85 -3.59 6.05
N GLU A 72 -2.01 -3.96 5.51
CA GLU A 72 -2.10 -4.99 4.46
C GLU A 72 -1.29 -4.61 3.22
N LYS A 73 -1.35 -3.35 2.78
CA LYS A 73 -0.56 -2.85 1.64
C LYS A 73 0.93 -2.97 1.92
N ALA A 74 1.38 -2.55 3.10
CA ALA A 74 2.79 -2.66 3.48
C ALA A 74 3.28 -4.12 3.42
N ASN A 75 2.47 -5.06 3.92
CA ASN A 75 2.78 -6.49 3.86
C ASN A 75 2.80 -7.03 2.41
N ALA A 76 1.83 -6.64 1.58
CA ALA A 76 1.79 -7.03 0.18
C ALA A 76 2.99 -6.48 -0.61
N MET A 77 3.41 -5.25 -0.33
CA MET A 77 4.62 -4.65 -0.90
C MET A 77 5.88 -5.41 -0.48
N ALA A 78 6.03 -5.73 0.81
CA ALA A 78 7.15 -6.52 1.30
C ALA A 78 7.22 -7.91 0.62
N HIS A 79 6.06 -8.55 0.43
CA HIS A 79 5.99 -9.82 -0.28
C HIS A 79 6.39 -9.69 -1.77
N LEU A 80 5.95 -8.63 -2.46
CA LEU A 80 6.35 -8.37 -3.84
C LEU A 80 7.86 -8.17 -3.96
N GLU A 81 8.47 -7.39 -3.06
CA GLU A 81 9.92 -7.18 -3.04
C GLU A 81 10.69 -8.46 -2.73
N TYR A 82 10.19 -9.29 -1.82
CA TYR A 82 10.75 -10.61 -1.58
C TYR A 82 10.79 -11.46 -2.87
N LEU A 83 9.69 -11.51 -3.63
CA LEU A 83 9.64 -12.25 -4.89
C LEU A 83 10.58 -11.67 -5.95
N ARG A 84 10.71 -10.33 -6.02
CA ARG A 84 11.67 -9.67 -6.93
C ARG A 84 13.11 -10.05 -6.59
N ASN A 85 13.46 -10.07 -5.31
CA ASN A 85 14.78 -10.46 -4.84
C ASN A 85 15.08 -11.93 -5.17
N GLN A 86 14.14 -12.83 -4.91
CA GLN A 86 14.26 -14.25 -5.26
C GLN A 86 14.50 -14.45 -6.76
N PHE A 87 13.76 -13.73 -7.61
CA PHE A 87 13.96 -13.79 -9.05
C PHE A 87 15.33 -13.26 -9.48
N SER A 88 15.81 -12.18 -8.87
CA SER A 88 17.15 -11.64 -9.13
C SER A 88 18.25 -12.64 -8.78
N VAL A 89 18.12 -13.32 -7.63
CA VAL A 89 19.06 -14.39 -7.23
C VAL A 89 19.04 -15.53 -8.24
N ALA A 90 17.86 -16.06 -8.57
CA ALA A 90 17.72 -17.15 -9.54
C ALA A 90 18.32 -16.78 -10.93
N LYS A 91 18.18 -15.51 -11.35
CA LYS A 91 18.78 -15.01 -12.59
C LYS A 91 20.32 -15.03 -12.54
N LEU A 92 20.90 -14.67 -11.40
CA LEU A 92 22.35 -14.71 -11.21
C LEU A 92 22.88 -16.13 -11.20
N GLU A 93 22.19 -17.03 -10.50
CA GLU A 93 22.53 -18.46 -10.45
C GLU A 93 22.47 -19.10 -11.84
N ALA A 94 21.42 -18.81 -12.62
CA ALA A 94 21.30 -19.29 -14.00
C ALA A 94 22.45 -18.78 -14.89
N ARG A 95 22.85 -17.51 -14.73
CA ARG A 95 23.99 -16.94 -15.47
C ARG A 95 25.31 -17.60 -15.07
N LEU A 96 25.51 -17.86 -13.79
CA LEU A 96 26.69 -18.58 -13.31
C LEU A 96 26.76 -19.99 -13.89
N ALA A 97 25.63 -20.71 -13.89
CA ALA A 97 25.55 -22.05 -14.48
C ALA A 97 25.87 -22.05 -15.98
N ILE A 98 25.34 -21.07 -16.73
CA ILE A 98 25.66 -20.90 -18.16
C ILE A 98 27.15 -20.61 -18.36
N ALA A 99 27.72 -19.71 -17.56
CA ALA A 99 29.14 -19.36 -17.67
C ALA A 99 30.04 -20.57 -17.37
N GLN A 100 29.72 -21.35 -16.33
CA GLN A 100 30.44 -22.59 -15.99
C GLN A 100 30.39 -23.61 -17.12
N GLN A 101 29.22 -23.81 -17.73
CA GLN A 101 29.08 -24.70 -18.89
C GLN A 101 29.95 -24.23 -20.05
N LEU A 102 29.96 -22.94 -20.38
CA LEU A 102 30.78 -22.39 -21.46
C LEU A 102 32.27 -22.60 -21.21
N THR A 103 32.75 -22.33 -20.00
CA THR A 103 34.17 -22.58 -19.64
C THR A 103 34.54 -24.06 -19.73
N ASP A 104 33.64 -24.96 -19.31
CA ASP A 104 33.86 -26.41 -19.44
C ASP A 104 33.89 -26.84 -20.91
N TYR A 105 33.06 -26.26 -21.78
CA TYR A 105 33.09 -26.50 -23.22
C TYR A 105 34.41 -26.02 -23.86
N GLU A 106 34.82 -24.79 -23.59
CA GLU A 106 36.10 -24.23 -24.09
C GLU A 106 37.30 -25.07 -23.61
N SER A 107 37.27 -25.51 -22.35
CA SER A 107 38.32 -26.37 -21.78
C SER A 107 38.40 -27.73 -22.47
N ARG A 108 37.26 -28.31 -22.90
CA ARG A 108 37.22 -29.57 -23.64
C ARG A 108 37.68 -29.42 -25.09
N GLU A 109 37.34 -28.32 -25.76
CA GLU A 109 37.84 -28.02 -27.11
C GLU A 109 39.37 -27.81 -27.13
N LEU A 110 39.92 -27.12 -26.12
CA LEU A 110 41.36 -26.85 -26.02
C LEU A 110 42.21 -28.09 -25.73
N VAL A 111 41.64 -29.12 -25.12
CA VAL A 111 42.36 -30.38 -24.79
C VAL A 111 42.31 -31.39 -25.94
N GLY A 112 41.56 -31.12 -27.02
CA GLY A 112 41.60 -31.90 -28.26
C GLY A 112 41.25 -33.38 -28.07
N LEU A 113 39.98 -33.65 -27.74
CA LEU A 113 39.36 -34.97 -27.96
C LEU A 113 38.53 -34.94 -29.25
#